data_AF-A0A6I4I1C2-F1
#
_entry.id   AF-A0A6I4I1C2-F1
#
_cell.length_a   1.000
_cell.length_b   1.000
_cell.length_c   1.000
_cell.angle_alpha   90.00
_cell.angle_beta   90.00
_cell.angle_gamma   90.00
#
_symmetry.space_group_name_H-M   'P 1'
#
loop_
_entity.id
_entity.type
_entity.pdbx_description
1 polymer ?
#
loop_
_entity_poly.entity_id
_entity_poly.type
_entity_poly.pdbx_seq_one_letter_code
_entity_poly.pdbx_strand_id
1 'polypeptide(L)'
;MKSVLKYLCFTLLISTGYNARAQRGMGMPFRYNSPYSVDRRFNRPQIAESRPGIKKLNAIRNNYINKRLNLTPEEADRFWPLYNQYQNELASIQALRRQNNANMQQSSIDRVNQDMYYDQQLVAVRSHYKDLFLKVLPADKVVSLYQSEREFRGELFKQLQERGQPDN
;
A
#
# COMPACT_ATOMS: atom_id res chain seq x y z
N MET A 1 5.29 -75.17 -14.97
CA MET A 1 4.77 -74.73 -16.30
C MET A 1 3.24 -74.72 -16.18
N LYS A 2 2.46 -73.63 -16.17
CA LYS A 2 2.45 -72.41 -17.00
C LYS A 2 1.70 -71.23 -16.31
N SER A 3 2.02 -70.87 -15.05
CA SER A 3 1.24 -69.81 -14.35
C SER A 3 2.03 -68.73 -13.62
N VAL A 4 3.37 -68.77 -13.62
CA VAL A 4 4.21 -67.73 -12.99
C VAL A 4 4.80 -66.74 -14.02
N LEU A 5 4.61 -67.02 -15.31
CA LEU A 5 5.15 -66.21 -16.41
C LEU A 5 4.27 -64.99 -16.77
N LYS A 6 3.05 -64.88 -16.21
CA LYS A 6 2.15 -63.73 -16.46
C LYS A 6 2.37 -62.55 -15.53
N TYR A 7 2.98 -62.76 -14.36
CA TYR A 7 3.24 -61.69 -13.39
C TYR A 7 4.66 -61.09 -13.49
N LEU A 8 5.55 -61.72 -14.26
CA LEU A 8 6.93 -61.24 -14.43
C LEU A 8 7.05 -60.12 -15.48
N CYS A 9 6.00 -59.86 -16.27
CA CYS A 9 5.93 -58.73 -17.21
C CYS A 9 5.28 -57.46 -16.63
N PHE A 10 4.68 -57.53 -15.44
CA PHE A 10 4.03 -56.35 -14.84
C PHE A 10 4.90 -55.60 -13.82
N THR A 11 6.00 -56.19 -13.35
CA THR A 11 6.96 -55.52 -12.44
C THR A 11 8.13 -54.86 -13.16
N LEU A 12 8.23 -55.02 -14.48
CA LEU A 12 9.27 -54.42 -15.34
C LEU A 12 8.73 -53.22 -16.14
N LEU A 13 7.71 -52.54 -15.61
CA LEU A 13 7.16 -51.27 -16.12
C LEU A 13 7.21 -50.14 -15.08
N ILE A 14 7.97 -50.29 -14.00
CA ILE A 14 8.17 -49.23 -12.98
C ILE A 14 9.64 -48.76 -12.90
N SER A 15 10.60 -49.40 -13.58
CA SER A 15 12.02 -49.05 -13.46
C SER A 15 12.68 -48.37 -14.66
N THR A 16 11.95 -48.10 -15.75
CA THR A 16 12.47 -47.32 -16.91
C THR A 16 11.62 -46.08 -17.14
N GLY A 17 11.65 -45.19 -16.16
CA GLY A 17 11.11 -43.83 -16.23
C GLY A 17 12.13 -42.77 -15.82
N TYR A 18 13.43 -43.05 -15.90
CA TYR A 18 14.50 -42.08 -15.70
C TYR A 18 15.26 -41.88 -17.01
N ASN A 19 14.67 -41.09 -17.90
CA ASN A 19 15.46 -40.37 -18.91
C ASN A 19 15.01 -38.92 -18.92
N ALA A 20 15.76 -38.14 -18.14
CA ALA A 20 16.15 -36.77 -18.39
C ALA A 20 15.36 -36.01 -19.47
N ARG A 21 14.39 -35.20 -19.01
CA ARG A 21 14.04 -33.95 -19.70
C ARG A 21 14.79 -32.81 -19.02
N ALA A 22 16.12 -32.81 -19.20
CA ALA A 22 16.95 -31.64 -18.96
C ALA A 22 17.06 -30.89 -20.28
N GLN A 23 16.33 -29.78 -20.43
CA GLN A 23 16.78 -28.61 -21.17
C GLN A 23 15.89 -27.39 -20.87
N ARG A 24 16.52 -26.46 -20.15
CA ARG A 24 16.55 -25.01 -20.39
C ARG A 24 15.21 -24.27 -20.43
N GLY A 25 15.05 -23.38 -19.45
CA GLY A 25 14.19 -22.21 -19.58
C GLY A 25 13.73 -21.70 -18.23
N MET A 26 14.48 -20.75 -17.67
CA MET A 26 14.01 -19.81 -16.64
C MET A 26 13.68 -20.52 -15.31
N GLY A 27 14.61 -20.60 -14.35
CA GLY A 27 14.77 -19.47 -13.42
C GLY A 27 13.66 -18.48 -13.66
N MET A 28 12.45 -18.74 -13.15
CA MET A 28 11.35 -17.80 -13.27
C MET A 28 11.99 -16.47 -12.92
N PRO A 29 12.09 -15.48 -13.84
CA PRO A 29 12.17 -14.16 -13.32
C PRO A 29 10.95 -14.15 -12.40
N PHE A 30 11.15 -13.91 -11.10
CA PHE A 30 10.20 -13.06 -10.45
C PHE A 30 10.11 -11.90 -11.41
N ARG A 31 9.13 -11.97 -12.33
CA ARG A 31 8.65 -10.81 -13.05
C ARG A 31 8.21 -10.01 -11.86
N TYR A 32 9.11 -9.14 -11.41
CA TYR A 32 8.75 -7.97 -10.66
C TYR A 32 7.96 -7.14 -11.67
N ASN A 33 6.78 -7.64 -12.05
CA ASN A 33 5.71 -6.81 -12.49
C ASN A 33 5.46 -6.00 -11.24
N SER A 34 6.07 -4.82 -11.19
CA SER A 34 6.02 -3.93 -10.05
C SER A 34 4.55 -3.89 -9.62
N PRO A 35 4.18 -4.48 -8.47
CA PRO A 35 2.78 -4.61 -8.07
C PRO A 35 2.16 -3.24 -7.74
N TYR A 36 2.94 -2.17 -7.92
CA TYR A 36 2.57 -0.79 -7.68
C TYR A 36 1.82 -0.18 -8.87
N SER A 37 0.80 -0.86 -9.39
CA SER A 37 -0.24 -0.18 -10.16
C SER A 37 -1.31 0.29 -9.19
N VAL A 38 -1.22 1.55 -8.76
CA VAL A 38 -2.32 2.20 -8.04
C VAL A 38 -3.54 2.18 -8.96
N ASP A 39 -4.64 1.59 -8.50
CA ASP A 39 -5.87 1.50 -9.29
C ASP A 39 -6.38 2.92 -9.60
N ARG A 40 -6.66 3.19 -10.88
CA ARG A 40 -7.11 4.50 -11.37
C ARG A 40 -8.42 4.98 -10.75
N ARG A 41 -9.19 4.08 -10.14
CA ARG A 41 -10.41 4.44 -9.37
C ARG A 41 -10.12 5.37 -8.19
N PHE A 42 -8.88 5.40 -7.70
CA PHE A 42 -8.44 6.26 -6.60
C PHE A 42 -8.14 7.70 -7.02
N ASN A 43 -8.46 8.13 -8.24
CA ASN A 43 -8.32 9.54 -8.60
C ASN A 43 -9.45 10.37 -7.97
N ARG A 44 -9.18 11.06 -6.85
CA ARG A 44 -10.17 11.88 -6.15
C ARG A 44 -10.37 13.22 -6.87
N PRO A 45 -11.60 13.63 -7.19
CA PRO A 45 -11.84 14.98 -7.64
C PRO A 45 -11.54 15.98 -6.51
N GLN A 46 -10.82 17.07 -6.81
CA GLN A 46 -10.27 18.06 -5.85
C GLN A 46 -11.31 18.75 -4.92
N ILE A 47 -12.59 18.46 -5.13
CA ILE A 47 -13.76 19.03 -4.45
C ILE A 47 -13.72 18.82 -2.92
N ALA A 48 -13.01 17.81 -2.44
CA ALA A 48 -12.89 17.54 -1.01
C ALA A 48 -11.97 18.52 -0.25
N GLU A 49 -11.02 19.17 -0.92
CA GLU A 49 -10.21 20.21 -0.30
C GLU A 49 -11.04 21.47 -0.03
N SER A 50 -12.19 21.67 -0.65
CA SER A 50 -13.00 22.88 -0.50
C SER A 50 -13.61 23.06 0.89
N ARG A 51 -13.67 22.01 1.72
CA ARG A 51 -14.23 22.11 3.08
C ARG A 51 -13.26 22.90 3.97
N PRO A 52 -13.69 24.03 4.59
CA PRO A 52 -12.80 24.88 5.40
C PRO A 52 -12.04 24.13 6.50
N GLY A 53 -12.67 23.14 7.14
CA GLY A 53 -12.05 22.30 8.16
C GLY A 53 -10.91 21.41 7.61
N ILE A 54 -11.05 20.88 6.40
CA ILE A 54 -10.01 20.04 5.76
C ILE A 54 -8.81 20.90 5.35
N LYS A 55 -9.05 22.11 4.81
CA LYS A 55 -7.98 23.07 4.49
C LYS A 55 -7.16 23.42 5.73
N LYS A 56 -7.83 23.76 6.84
CA LYS A 56 -7.17 24.10 8.11
C LYS A 56 -6.34 22.94 8.63
N LEU A 57 -6.87 21.72 8.60
CA LEU A 57 -6.13 20.52 9.02
C LEU A 57 -4.87 20.29 8.17
N ASN A 58 -5.00 20.40 6.84
CA ASN A 58 -3.88 20.23 5.92
C ASN A 58 -2.80 21.30 6.13
N ALA A 59 -3.19 22.56 6.38
CA ALA A 59 -2.25 23.62 6.69
C ALA A 59 -1.47 23.35 7.99
N ILE A 60 -2.13 22.87 9.04
CA ILE A 60 -1.47 22.50 10.30
C ILE A 60 -0.51 21.32 10.07
N ARG A 61 -0.94 20.29 9.31
CA ARG A 61 -0.08 19.15 8.94
C ARG A 61 1.15 19.63 8.20
N ASN A 62 0.98 20.44 7.15
CA ASN A 62 2.08 20.91 6.32
C ASN A 62 3.07 21.73 7.16
N ASN A 63 2.58 22.60 8.05
CA ASN A 63 3.45 23.33 8.98
C ASN A 63 4.24 22.40 9.90
N TYR A 64 3.58 21.36 10.43
CA TYR A 64 4.20 20.36 11.29
C TYR A 64 5.31 19.59 10.57
N ILE A 65 5.03 19.09 9.36
CA ILE A 65 6.02 18.39 8.53
C ILE A 65 7.18 19.33 8.19
N ASN A 66 6.90 20.57 7.77
CA ASN A 66 7.95 21.53 7.41
C ASN A 66 8.96 21.75 8.55
N LYS A 67 8.46 21.90 9.79
CA LYS A 67 9.29 22.10 10.98
C LYS A 67 10.13 20.88 11.36
N ARG A 68 9.67 19.67 11.03
CA ARG A 68 10.38 18.43 11.37
C ARG A 68 11.44 18.06 10.34
N LEU A 69 11.20 18.34 9.06
CA LEU A 69 12.12 17.94 8.00
C LEU A 69 13.27 18.92 7.78
N ASN A 70 13.13 20.17 8.22
CA ASN A 70 14.11 21.24 7.98
C ASN A 70 14.55 21.27 6.50
N LEU A 71 13.56 21.44 5.61
CA LEU A 71 13.78 21.47 4.18
C LEU A 71 14.50 22.75 3.77
N THR A 72 15.51 22.60 2.90
CA THR A 72 16.05 23.72 2.13
C THR A 72 15.02 24.20 1.11
N PRO A 73 15.10 25.45 0.62
CA PRO A 73 14.20 25.94 -0.43
C PRO A 73 14.13 25.00 -1.64
N GLU A 74 15.28 24.49 -2.10
CA GLU A 74 15.38 23.61 -3.27
C GLU A 74 14.76 22.23 -3.03
N GLU A 75 14.91 21.69 -1.82
CA GLU A 75 14.23 20.45 -1.43
C GLU A 75 12.72 20.66 -1.31
N ALA A 76 12.28 21.78 -0.72
CA ALA A 76 10.88 22.09 -0.54
C ALA A 76 10.13 22.18 -1.87
N ASP A 77 10.72 22.86 -2.87
CA ASP A 77 10.14 23.02 -4.21
C ASP A 77 9.88 21.68 -4.89
N ARG A 78 10.77 20.70 -4.70
CA ARG A 78 10.61 19.35 -5.25
C ARG A 78 9.70 18.46 -4.39
N PHE A 79 9.75 18.64 -3.07
CA PHE A 79 9.06 17.80 -2.11
C PHE A 79 7.55 18.08 -2.06
N TRP A 80 7.13 19.33 -1.97
CA TRP A 80 5.72 19.68 -1.72
C TRP A 80 4.75 19.16 -2.79
N PRO A 81 5.03 19.28 -4.10
CA PRO A 81 4.15 18.73 -5.13
C PRO A 81 3.98 17.22 -4.98
N LEU A 82 5.08 16.50 -4.74
CA LEU A 82 5.09 15.05 -4.58
C LEU A 82 4.34 14.62 -3.31
N TYR A 83 4.56 15.32 -2.20
CA TYR A 83 3.89 15.05 -0.93
C TYR A 83 2.38 15.30 -1.02
N ASN A 84 1.95 16.37 -1.72
CA ASN A 84 0.53 16.63 -1.92
C ASN A 84 -0.14 15.53 -2.75
N GLN A 85 0.52 15.05 -3.81
CA GLN A 85 0.01 13.94 -4.61
C GLN A 85 -0.11 12.65 -3.77
N TYR A 86 0.91 12.34 -2.98
CA TYR A 86 0.89 11.21 -2.03
C TYR A 86 -0.29 11.28 -1.06
N GLN A 87 -0.50 12.44 -0.42
CA GLN A 87 -1.62 12.62 0.52
C GLN A 87 -2.97 12.49 -0.17
N ASN A 88 -3.09 12.96 -1.41
CA ASN A 88 -4.33 12.87 -2.19
C ASN A 88 -4.67 11.43 -2.56
N GLU A 89 -3.70 10.63 -2.99
CA GLU A 89 -3.89 9.20 -3.27
C GLU A 89 -4.22 8.40 -2.01
N LEU A 90 -3.59 8.68 -0.87
CA LEU A 90 -3.98 8.05 0.38
C LEU A 90 -5.40 8.43 0.80
N ALA A 91 -5.77 9.71 0.64
CA ALA A 91 -7.07 10.21 1.04
C ALA A 91 -8.21 9.67 0.15
N SER A 92 -7.93 9.41 -1.12
CA SER A 92 -8.89 8.83 -2.06
C SER A 92 -9.18 7.36 -1.74
N ILE A 93 -8.14 6.57 -1.45
CA ILE A 93 -8.28 5.18 -0.99
C ILE A 93 -9.13 5.13 0.27
N GLN A 94 -8.82 5.99 1.26
CA GLN A 94 -9.59 6.05 2.49
C GLN A 94 -11.04 6.54 2.27
N ALA A 95 -11.28 7.44 1.32
CA ALA A 95 -12.62 7.90 1.00
C ALA A 95 -13.46 6.77 0.41
N LEU A 96 -12.90 5.99 -0.52
CA LEU A 96 -13.55 4.82 -1.10
C LEU A 96 -13.77 3.73 -0.04
N ARG A 97 -12.79 3.45 0.82
CA ARG A 97 -12.95 2.51 1.95
C ARG A 97 -14.11 2.92 2.86
N ARG A 98 -14.23 4.20 3.23
CA ARG A 98 -15.37 4.70 4.03
C ARG A 98 -16.71 4.55 3.31
N GLN A 99 -16.76 4.86 2.01
CA GLN A 99 -17.97 4.74 1.22
C GLN A 99 -18.44 3.28 1.12
N ASN A 100 -17.51 2.34 0.90
CA ASN A 100 -17.82 0.91 0.86
C ASN A 100 -18.23 0.38 2.24
N ASN A 101 -17.55 0.80 3.31
CA ASN A 101 -17.93 0.38 4.67
C ASN A 101 -19.32 0.89 5.10
N ALA A 102 -19.78 2.00 4.52
CA ALA A 102 -21.14 2.50 4.74
C ALA A 102 -22.21 1.72 3.97
N ASN A 103 -21.83 0.89 2.98
CA ASN A 103 -22.76 0.07 2.21
C ASN A 103 -23.21 -1.16 3.02
N MET A 104 -24.39 -1.06 3.62
CA MET A 104 -24.94 -2.13 4.48
C MET A 104 -25.39 -3.38 3.69
N GLN A 105 -25.51 -3.30 2.37
CA GLN A 105 -26.01 -4.40 1.53
C GLN A 105 -24.94 -5.46 1.19
N GLN A 106 -23.66 -5.16 1.47
CA GLN A 106 -22.55 -6.05 1.14
C GLN A 106 -22.44 -7.22 2.15
N SER A 107 -22.18 -8.43 1.67
CA SER A 107 -21.95 -9.62 2.53
C SER A 107 -20.72 -9.46 3.41
N SER A 108 -20.67 -10.17 4.55
CA SER A 108 -19.53 -10.10 5.48
C SER A 108 -18.21 -10.54 4.83
N ILE A 109 -18.25 -11.56 3.97
CA ILE A 109 -17.06 -12.07 3.26
C ILE A 109 -16.53 -10.99 2.30
N ASP A 110 -17.42 -10.35 1.55
CA ASP A 110 -17.03 -9.30 0.61
C ASP A 110 -16.43 -8.09 1.32
N ARG A 111 -16.96 -7.73 2.50
CA ARG A 111 -16.40 -6.64 3.32
C ARG A 111 -14.97 -6.94 3.74
N VAL A 112 -14.69 -8.16 4.20
CA VAL A 112 -13.33 -8.59 4.59
C VAL A 112 -12.38 -8.52 3.37
N ASN A 113 -12.81 -9.03 2.22
CA ASN A 113 -12.01 -9.01 1.00
C ASN A 113 -11.72 -7.58 0.52
N GLN A 114 -12.73 -6.69 0.57
CA GLN A 114 -12.56 -5.28 0.21
C GLN A 114 -11.64 -4.55 1.19
N ASP A 115 -11.73 -4.84 2.48
CA ASP A 115 -10.86 -4.22 3.49
C ASP A 115 -9.39 -4.56 3.23
N MET A 116 -9.11 -5.85 2.98
CA MET A 116 -7.78 -6.32 2.60
C MET A 116 -7.29 -5.69 1.28
N TYR A 117 -8.18 -5.55 0.29
CA TYR A 117 -7.86 -4.86 -0.96
C TYR A 117 -7.39 -3.42 -0.70
N TYR A 118 -8.08 -2.66 0.14
CA TYR A 118 -7.66 -1.29 0.44
C TYR A 118 -6.33 -1.21 1.16
N ASP A 119 -6.03 -2.15 2.06
CA ASP A 119 -4.73 -2.22 2.73
C ASP A 119 -3.59 -2.48 1.74
N GLN A 120 -3.79 -3.38 0.77
CA GLN A 120 -2.85 -3.61 -0.31
C GLN A 120 -2.60 -2.34 -1.13
N GLN A 121 -3.65 -1.59 -1.46
CA GLN A 121 -3.53 -0.33 -2.21
C GLN A 121 -2.80 0.75 -1.42
N LEU A 122 -3.04 0.87 -0.11
CA LEU A 122 -2.30 1.79 0.76
C LEU A 122 -0.80 1.45 0.81
N VAL A 123 -0.46 0.17 0.90
CA VAL A 123 0.94 -0.29 0.86
C VAL A 123 1.57 -0.01 -0.50
N ALA A 124 0.83 -0.22 -1.59
CA ALA A 124 1.31 0.04 -2.95
C ALA A 124 1.65 1.53 -3.16
N VAL A 125 0.75 2.44 -2.76
CA VAL A 125 0.99 3.90 -2.80
C VAL A 125 2.20 4.25 -1.95
N ARG A 126 2.28 3.77 -0.70
CA ARG A 126 3.42 4.04 0.18
C ARG A 126 4.75 3.61 -0.43
N SER A 127 4.79 2.42 -1.04
CA SER A 127 6.01 1.92 -1.66
C SER A 127 6.40 2.74 -2.89
N HIS A 128 5.44 3.10 -3.75
CA HIS A 128 5.69 3.93 -4.91
C HIS A 128 6.31 5.29 -4.51
N TYR A 129 5.69 5.97 -3.55
CA TYR A 129 6.16 7.28 -3.11
C TYR A 129 7.44 7.21 -2.28
N LYS A 130 7.71 6.12 -1.57
CA LYS A 130 9.00 5.89 -0.91
C LYS A 130 10.14 6.01 -1.92
N ASP A 131 10.03 5.36 -3.08
CA ASP A 131 11.06 5.43 -4.13
C ASP A 131 11.17 6.84 -4.75
N LEU A 132 10.07 7.60 -4.81
CA LEU A 132 10.08 8.98 -5.29
C LEU A 132 10.67 9.96 -4.26
N PHE A 133 10.35 9.80 -2.97
CA PHE A 133 10.88 10.63 -1.91
C PHE A 133 12.39 10.47 -1.78
N LEU A 134 12.91 9.25 -1.91
CA LEU A 134 14.36 8.99 -1.89
C LEU A 134 15.12 9.63 -3.07
N LYS A 135 14.44 10.07 -4.14
CA LYS A 135 15.05 10.81 -5.25
C LYS A 135 15.14 12.31 -5.00
N VAL A 136 14.27 12.85 -4.14
CA VAL A 136 14.16 14.30 -3.90
C VAL A 136 14.66 14.72 -2.52
N LEU A 137 14.77 13.78 -1.58
CA LEU A 137 15.23 13.98 -0.21
C LEU A 137 16.30 12.95 0.20
N PRO A 138 17.23 13.34 1.09
CA PRO A 138 18.10 12.39 1.79
C PRO A 138 17.33 11.33 2.57
N ALA A 139 17.88 10.12 2.69
CA ALA A 139 17.24 8.99 3.36
C ALA A 139 16.82 9.32 4.81
N ASP A 140 17.66 10.03 5.55
CA ASP A 140 17.36 10.44 6.93
C ASP A 140 16.11 11.31 7.01
N LYS A 141 15.93 12.25 6.06
CA LYS A 141 14.73 13.10 5.99
C LYS A 141 13.49 12.31 5.61
N VAL A 142 13.63 11.26 4.79
CA VAL A 142 12.50 10.34 4.47
C VAL A 142 12.08 9.54 5.72
N VAL A 143 13.03 9.11 6.55
CA VAL A 143 12.72 8.50 7.85
C VAL A 143 11.98 9.50 8.75
N SER A 144 12.51 10.72 8.87
CA SER A 144 11.87 11.79 9.65
C SER A 144 10.47 12.14 9.13
N LEU A 145 10.24 12.12 7.83
CA LEU A 145 8.91 12.29 7.23
C LEU A 145 7.90 11.29 7.75
N TYR A 146 8.24 10.00 7.73
CA TYR A 146 7.32 8.97 8.20
C TYR A 146 7.11 9.00 9.72
N GLN A 147 8.14 9.37 10.49
CA GLN A 147 7.98 9.59 11.93
C GLN A 147 7.03 10.76 12.20
N SER A 148 7.27 11.89 11.55
CA SER A 148 6.48 13.12 11.71
C SER A 148 5.01 12.94 11.33
N GLU A 149 4.73 12.15 10.28
CA GLU A 149 3.38 11.76 9.90
C GLU A 149 2.66 10.97 10.99
N ARG A 150 3.34 9.99 11.61
CA ARG A 150 2.76 9.18 12.68
C ARG A 150 2.52 10.02 13.93
N GLU A 151 3.50 10.84 14.31
CA GLU A 151 3.38 11.75 15.46
C GLU A 151 2.22 12.72 15.26
N PHE A 152 2.14 13.38 14.11
CA PHE A 152 1.05 14.30 13.81
C PHE A 152 -0.34 13.64 13.93
N ARG A 153 -0.49 12.40 13.44
CA ARG A 153 -1.74 11.65 13.55
C ARG A 153 -2.07 11.29 15.00
N GLY A 154 -1.06 10.90 15.79
CA GLY A 154 -1.22 10.62 17.21
C GLY A 154 -1.66 11.85 17.99
N GLU A 155 -1.01 12.98 17.78
CA GLU A 155 -1.36 14.27 18.39
C GLU A 155 -2.77 14.72 17.99
N LEU A 156 -3.12 14.59 16.71
CA LEU A 156 -4.47 14.90 16.24
C LEU A 156 -5.52 14.03 16.92
N PHE A 157 -5.26 12.73 17.07
CA PHE A 157 -6.18 11.80 17.74
C PHE A 157 -6.36 12.19 19.22
N LYS A 158 -5.26 12.47 19.93
CA LYS A 158 -5.29 12.92 21.33
C LYS A 158 -6.13 14.18 21.51
N GLN A 159 -5.91 15.20 20.66
CA GLN A 159 -6.69 16.45 20.71
C GLN A 159 -8.18 16.26 20.42
N LEU A 160 -8.53 15.32 19.54
CA LEU A 160 -9.93 15.00 19.25
C LEU A 160 -10.60 14.27 20.43
N GLN A 161 -9.86 13.41 21.12
CA GLN A 161 -10.34 12.71 22.31
C GLN A 161 -10.56 13.67 23.48
N GLU A 162 -9.60 14.56 23.76
CA GLU A 162 -9.69 15.58 24.83
C GLU A 162 -10.88 16.53 24.63
N ARG A 163 -11.22 16.88 23.38
CA ARG A 163 -12.39 17.73 23.07
C ARG A 163 -13.73 17.00 23.12
N GLY A 164 -13.72 15.67 23.06
CA GLY A 164 -14.93 14.84 23.09
C GLY A 164 -15.31 14.36 24.49
N GLN A 165 -14.48 14.65 25.49
CA GLN A 165 -14.73 14.30 26.88
C GLN A 165 -15.54 15.43 27.52
N PRO A 166 -16.82 15.22 27.92
CA PRO A 166 -17.52 16.19 28.74
C PRO A 166 -16.78 16.33 30.08
N ASP A 167 -16.56 17.56 30.54
CA ASP A 167 -16.06 17.83 31.89
C ASP A 167 -16.96 17.07 32.90
N ASN A 168 -16.37 16.15 33.66
CA ASN A 168 -17.04 15.40 34.72
C ASN A 168 -17.19 16.26 35.98
#